data_AF-A0AAX3LTH6-F1
#
_entry.id   AF-A0AAX3LTH6-F1
#
_cell.length_a   1.000
_cell.length_b   1.000
_cell.length_c   1.000
_cell.angle_alpha   90.00
_cell.angle_beta   90.00
_cell.angle_gamma   90.00
#
_symmetry.space_group_name_H-M   'P 1'
#
loop_
_entity.id
_entity.type
_entity.pdbx_description
1 polymer ?
#
loop_
_entity_poly.entity_id
_entity_poly.type
_entity_poly.pdbx_seq_one_letter_code
_entity_poly.pdbx_strand_id
1 'polypeptide(L)'
;MKSLKKVTVIGGSGFVGTNLCQKLADRQIPFEIIDIKESRRFPEKCKMGDVRDIMSLRNTVTGDIVVNLAAVHRDDVSDKSEYFRTNVEGAENLAKVCTEKCIRKIVFTSSVAVYGFAEPGTDEAGIREIAVITTPQDQEQFQRTLGDGSQWGISLSYITQPSPDGLAQAFILAEEFLEGAPSALVLGDNIFYGHGLPEMLAKADAKPNGGTVFGYQVSDPERYGVVDFDAEGQAKSIIEKPEVPPSNFAVTGLYFLDGSAPDRARQVAPSARGELEITSLLEMYLQEGALSVERMGRGFAWLDTGTHESLLDAGTFVRTLEKRQGQQAGCLEEIAYLQCRAP
;
A
#
# COMPACT_ATOMS: atom_id res chain seq x y z
N MET A 1 -24.84 -16.23 30.05
CA MET A 1 -24.82 -15.29 28.89
C MET A 1 -23.86 -14.15 29.21
N LYS A 2 -22.84 -13.88 28.39
CA LYS A 2 -22.03 -12.66 28.56
C LYS A 2 -22.92 -11.46 28.25
N SER A 3 -23.05 -10.53 29.20
CA SER A 3 -23.72 -9.24 28.95
C SER A 3 -23.07 -8.58 27.73
N LEU A 4 -23.87 -8.19 26.73
CA LEU A 4 -23.38 -7.40 25.61
C LEU A 4 -22.83 -6.08 26.15
N LYS A 5 -21.59 -5.75 25.79
CA LYS A 5 -20.94 -4.50 26.23
C LYS A 5 -21.57 -3.32 25.50
N LYS A 6 -21.99 -2.29 26.25
CA LYS A 6 -22.55 -1.07 25.65
C LYS A 6 -21.43 -0.17 25.11
N VAL A 7 -21.55 0.28 23.86
CA VAL A 7 -20.57 1.13 23.19
C VAL A 7 -21.06 2.59 23.14
N THR A 8 -20.21 3.53 23.50
CA THR A 8 -20.47 4.97 23.36
C THR A 8 -19.59 5.53 22.27
N VAL A 9 -20.20 6.09 21.23
CA VAL A 9 -19.51 6.63 20.06
C VAL A 9 -19.53 8.15 20.11
N ILE A 10 -18.37 8.75 20.38
CA ILE A 10 -18.18 10.20 20.34
C ILE A 10 -17.96 10.61 18.89
N GLY A 11 -18.68 11.62 18.36
CA GLY A 11 -18.64 11.98 16.95
C GLY A 11 -19.42 11.01 16.04
N GLY A 12 -20.40 10.29 16.61
CA GLY A 12 -21.17 9.25 15.92
C GLY A 12 -22.06 9.75 14.78
N SER A 13 -22.33 11.06 14.71
CA SER A 13 -23.08 11.70 13.61
C SER A 13 -22.17 12.14 12.46
N GLY A 14 -20.85 11.96 12.59
CA GLY A 14 -19.86 12.16 11.53
C GLY A 14 -19.87 11.06 10.46
N PHE A 15 -19.02 11.21 9.44
CA PHE A 15 -18.89 10.26 8.34
C PHE A 15 -18.50 8.86 8.83
N VAL A 16 -17.39 8.75 9.55
CA VAL A 16 -16.91 7.47 10.12
C VAL A 16 -17.89 6.97 11.20
N GLY A 17 -18.37 7.89 12.05
CA GLY A 17 -19.31 7.60 13.14
C GLY A 17 -20.57 6.90 12.66
N THR A 18 -21.21 7.42 11.62
CA THR A 18 -22.47 6.88 11.10
C THR A 18 -22.29 5.45 10.59
N ASN A 19 -21.16 5.16 9.93
CA ASN A 19 -20.85 3.82 9.42
C ASN A 19 -20.56 2.83 10.55
N LEU A 20 -19.80 3.25 11.58
CA LEU A 20 -19.58 2.43 12.77
C LEU A 20 -20.90 2.11 13.47
N CYS A 21 -21.75 3.11 13.69
CA CYS A 21 -23.06 2.94 14.31
C CYS A 21 -23.96 1.98 13.53
N GLN A 22 -23.92 2.03 12.19
CA GLN A 22 -24.64 1.05 11.36
C GLN A 22 -24.12 -0.37 11.59
N LYS A 23 -22.80 -0.58 11.56
CA LYS A 23 -22.21 -1.92 11.82
C LYS A 23 -22.52 -2.43 13.23
N LEU A 24 -22.57 -1.55 14.23
CA LEU A 24 -23.00 -1.90 15.59
C LEU A 24 -24.47 -2.31 15.62
N ALA A 25 -25.35 -1.59 14.89
CA ALA A 25 -26.77 -1.93 14.77
C ALA A 25 -26.98 -3.28 14.09
N ASP A 26 -26.31 -3.53 12.96
CA ASP A 26 -26.40 -4.78 12.20
C ASP A 26 -25.99 -6.00 13.05
N ARG A 27 -24.99 -5.81 13.93
CA ARG A 27 -24.52 -6.83 14.88
C ARG A 27 -25.31 -6.89 16.18
N GLN A 28 -26.38 -6.11 16.31
CA GLN A 28 -27.21 -6.00 17.51
C GLN A 28 -26.40 -5.65 18.77
N ILE A 29 -25.31 -4.89 18.62
CA ILE A 29 -24.49 -4.41 19.73
C ILE A 29 -25.13 -3.13 20.27
N PRO A 30 -25.43 -3.02 21.58
CA PRO A 30 -25.99 -1.81 22.16
C PRO A 30 -25.02 -0.63 22.04
N PHE A 31 -25.48 0.50 21.50
CA PHE A 31 -24.68 1.71 21.41
C PHE A 31 -25.47 2.99 21.64
N GLU A 32 -24.75 4.05 22.00
CA GLU A 32 -25.24 5.43 22.02
C GLU A 32 -24.26 6.36 21.30
N ILE A 33 -24.76 7.47 20.77
CA ILE A 33 -23.99 8.50 20.09
C ILE A 33 -23.91 9.73 20.99
N ILE A 34 -22.73 10.31 21.11
CA ILE A 34 -22.51 11.64 21.70
C ILE A 34 -21.90 12.52 20.63
N ASP A 35 -22.57 13.61 20.27
CA ASP A 35 -22.10 14.48 19.20
C ASP A 35 -22.62 15.92 19.43
N ILE A 36 -21.96 16.90 18.82
CA ILE A 36 -22.36 18.31 18.82
C ILE A 36 -23.48 18.59 17.82
N LYS A 37 -23.91 17.57 17.06
CA LYS A 37 -25.01 17.61 16.10
C LYS A 37 -25.87 16.36 16.20
N GLU A 38 -27.16 16.49 15.90
CA GLU A 38 -28.08 15.35 15.85
C GLU A 38 -27.67 14.33 14.78
N SER A 39 -27.84 13.05 15.11
CA SER A 39 -27.68 11.97 14.14
C SER A 39 -28.89 11.91 13.23
N ARG A 40 -28.69 12.07 11.92
CA ARG A 40 -29.77 11.89 10.93
C ARG A 40 -30.26 10.44 10.85
N ARG A 41 -29.38 9.48 11.15
CA ARG A 41 -29.64 8.03 10.95
C ARG A 41 -30.10 7.33 12.23
N PHE A 42 -29.67 7.80 13.39
CA PHE A 42 -30.02 7.24 14.70
C PHE A 42 -30.39 8.35 15.70
N PRO A 43 -31.39 9.20 15.41
CA PRO A 43 -31.75 10.34 16.26
C PRO A 43 -32.10 9.91 17.69
N GLU A 44 -32.77 8.77 17.85
CA GLU A 44 -33.18 8.21 19.13
C GLU A 44 -32.02 7.70 20.01
N LYS A 45 -30.84 7.51 19.41
CA LYS A 45 -29.62 7.08 20.11
C LYS A 45 -28.62 8.21 20.31
N CYS A 46 -28.93 9.41 19.82
CA CYS A 46 -28.04 10.55 19.85
C CYS A 46 -28.30 11.43 21.08
N LYS A 47 -27.23 11.70 21.84
CA LYS A 47 -27.21 12.68 22.92
C LYS A 47 -26.29 13.82 22.51
N MET A 48 -26.70 15.04 22.82
CA MET A 48 -25.87 16.21 22.58
C MET A 48 -24.72 16.22 23.59
N GLY A 49 -23.48 16.34 23.09
CA GLY A 49 -22.31 16.50 23.94
C GLY A 49 -21.10 17.03 23.18
N ASP A 50 -20.30 17.84 23.86
CA ASP A 50 -19.11 18.50 23.30
C ASP A 50 -17.86 18.02 24.02
N VAL A 51 -16.88 17.49 23.28
CA VAL A 51 -15.62 17.02 23.85
C VAL A 51 -14.80 18.14 24.48
N ARG A 52 -14.99 19.37 24.03
CA ARG A 52 -14.33 20.57 24.56
C ARG A 52 -14.85 20.94 25.96
N ASP A 53 -16.02 20.44 26.34
CA ASP A 53 -16.62 20.65 27.65
C ASP A 53 -16.62 19.36 28.48
N ILE A 54 -15.72 19.29 29.46
CA ILE A 54 -15.59 18.14 30.35
C ILE A 54 -16.87 17.85 31.16
N MET A 55 -17.67 18.87 31.50
CA MET A 55 -18.93 18.66 32.21
C MET A 55 -19.99 18.04 31.30
N SER A 56 -20.01 18.44 30.02
CA SER A 56 -20.82 17.80 28.98
C SER A 56 -20.51 16.30 28.89
N LEU A 57 -19.23 15.93 28.83
CA LEU A 57 -18.80 14.53 28.81
C LEU A 57 -19.16 13.78 30.10
N ARG A 58 -18.96 14.38 31.28
CA ARG A 58 -19.36 13.77 32.56
C ARG A 58 -20.86 13.46 32.63
N ASN A 59 -21.70 14.29 32.02
CA ASN A 59 -23.13 14.09 32.00
C ASN A 59 -23.59 13.04 30.97
N THR A 60 -22.84 12.88 29.88
CA THR A 60 -23.31 12.12 28.71
C THR A 60 -22.65 10.75 28.56
N VAL A 61 -21.34 10.64 28.82
CA VAL A 61 -20.55 9.42 28.57
C VAL A 61 -20.95 8.31 29.54
N THR A 62 -21.41 7.17 29.00
CA THR A 62 -21.67 5.94 29.76
C THR A 62 -21.11 4.71 29.02
N GLY A 63 -21.35 3.50 29.53
CA GLY A 63 -21.06 2.25 28.82
C GLY A 63 -19.78 1.55 29.26
N ASP A 64 -19.40 0.51 28.50
CA ASP A 64 -18.23 -0.33 28.76
C ASP A 64 -17.04 0.02 27.86
N ILE A 65 -17.35 0.55 26.68
CA ILE A 65 -16.40 0.87 25.61
C ILE A 65 -16.74 2.26 25.10
N VAL A 66 -15.74 3.12 24.99
CA VAL A 66 -15.87 4.45 24.36
C VAL A 66 -15.03 4.48 23.09
N VAL A 67 -15.61 4.88 21.97
CA VAL A 67 -14.92 5.08 20.69
C VAL A 67 -14.91 6.56 20.37
N ASN A 68 -13.74 7.17 20.26
CA ASN A 68 -13.60 8.60 19.96
C ASN A 68 -13.37 8.85 18.47
N LEU A 69 -14.40 9.42 17.83
CA LEU A 69 -14.38 9.88 16.43
C LEU A 69 -14.63 11.40 16.32
N ALA A 70 -14.67 12.13 17.44
CA ALA A 70 -14.73 13.58 17.38
C ALA A 70 -13.37 14.12 16.92
N ALA A 71 -13.36 14.70 15.72
CA ALA A 71 -12.23 15.38 15.14
C ALA A 71 -12.71 16.54 14.26
N VAL A 72 -11.88 17.58 14.13
CA VAL A 72 -12.08 18.68 13.19
C VAL A 72 -10.79 18.90 12.40
N HIS A 73 -10.90 19.06 11.09
CA HIS A 73 -9.76 19.35 10.24
C HIS A 73 -9.32 20.80 10.42
N ARG A 74 -8.02 21.07 10.24
CA ARG A 74 -7.48 22.44 10.39
C ARG A 74 -8.07 23.42 9.37
N ASP A 75 -8.41 22.92 8.19
CA ASP A 75 -8.98 23.71 7.10
C ASP A 75 -10.50 23.91 7.21
N ASP A 76 -11.17 23.12 8.07
CA ASP A 76 -12.62 23.21 8.31
C ASP A 76 -12.97 24.20 9.43
N VAL A 77 -11.98 24.74 10.15
CA VAL A 77 -12.18 25.66 11.28
C VAL A 77 -11.57 27.02 11.00
N SER A 78 -12.39 28.06 11.12
CA SER A 78 -11.93 29.46 10.98
C SER A 78 -11.02 29.90 12.12
N ASP A 79 -11.20 29.32 13.31
CA ASP A 79 -10.37 29.52 14.49
C ASP A 79 -9.40 28.36 14.67
N LYS A 80 -8.10 28.61 14.47
CA LYS A 80 -7.04 27.61 14.64
C LYS A 80 -6.98 27.03 16.06
N SER A 81 -7.52 27.72 17.07
CA SER A 81 -7.61 27.19 18.43
C SER A 81 -8.64 26.05 18.54
N GLU A 82 -9.69 26.05 17.70
CA GLU A 82 -10.73 25.02 17.73
C GLU A 82 -10.19 23.64 17.35
N TYR A 83 -9.23 23.60 16.43
CA TYR A 83 -8.49 22.38 16.11
C TYR A 83 -7.83 21.77 17.35
N PHE A 84 -7.10 22.57 18.12
CA PHE A 84 -6.40 22.10 19.32
C PHE A 84 -7.41 21.71 20.41
N ARG A 85 -8.41 22.54 20.65
CA ARG A 85 -9.45 22.31 21.66
C ARG A 85 -10.24 21.03 21.41
N THR A 86 -10.57 20.73 20.15
CA THR A 86 -11.33 19.52 19.82
C THR A 86 -10.46 18.27 19.80
N ASN A 87 -9.34 18.30 19.06
CA ASN A 87 -8.54 17.10 18.81
C ASN A 87 -7.61 16.74 19.99
N VAL A 88 -7.11 17.73 20.74
CA VAL A 88 -6.15 17.52 21.84
C VAL A 88 -6.85 17.63 23.19
N GLU A 89 -7.38 18.81 23.52
CA GLU A 89 -8.04 19.01 24.83
C GLU A 89 -9.29 18.13 24.95
N GLY A 90 -10.05 17.96 23.86
CA GLY A 90 -11.22 17.09 23.84
C GLY A 90 -10.90 15.63 24.06
N ALA A 91 -9.79 15.14 23.48
CA ALA A 91 -9.30 13.80 23.74
C ALA A 91 -8.83 13.63 25.19
N GLU A 92 -8.16 14.63 25.75
CA GLU A 92 -7.72 14.64 27.15
C GLU A 92 -8.92 14.64 28.12
N ASN A 93 -9.93 15.48 27.86
CA ASN A 93 -11.17 15.53 28.62
C ASN A 93 -11.88 14.17 28.61
N LEU A 94 -11.98 13.55 27.44
CA LEU A 94 -12.60 12.24 27.29
C LEU A 94 -11.84 11.15 28.04
N ALA A 95 -10.50 11.16 28.00
CA ALA A 95 -9.68 10.24 28.77
C ALA A 95 -9.91 10.41 30.27
N LYS A 96 -9.90 11.65 30.79
CA LYS A 96 -10.19 11.96 32.19
C LYS A 96 -11.56 11.42 32.63
N VAL A 97 -12.62 11.71 31.86
CA VAL A 97 -13.98 11.23 32.19
C VAL A 97 -14.07 9.71 32.11
N CYS A 98 -13.43 9.08 31.14
CA CYS A 98 -13.39 7.62 31.07
C CYS A 98 -12.70 7.00 32.30
N THR A 99 -11.63 7.62 32.80
CA THR A 99 -10.96 7.20 34.04
C THR A 99 -11.88 7.39 35.25
N GLU A 100 -12.52 8.55 35.39
CA GLU A 100 -13.46 8.84 36.49
C GLU A 100 -14.64 7.86 36.53
N LYS A 101 -15.11 7.42 35.36
CA LYS A 101 -16.24 6.48 35.21
C LYS A 101 -15.83 5.01 35.12
N CYS A 102 -14.55 4.70 35.31
CA CYS A 102 -14.01 3.34 35.23
C CYS A 102 -14.33 2.62 33.89
N ILE A 103 -14.33 3.36 32.77
CA ILE A 103 -14.52 2.81 31.43
C ILE A 103 -13.33 1.89 31.09
N ARG A 104 -13.61 0.63 30.77
CA ARG A 104 -12.57 -0.41 30.65
C ARG A 104 -11.82 -0.38 29.33
N LYS A 105 -12.39 0.21 28.27
CA LYS A 105 -11.77 0.27 26.95
C LYS A 105 -12.11 1.59 26.28
N ILE A 106 -11.07 2.30 25.86
CA ILE A 106 -11.18 3.51 25.03
C ILE A 106 -10.48 3.20 23.70
N VAL A 107 -11.16 3.49 22.60
CA VAL A 107 -10.61 3.39 21.24
C VAL A 107 -10.47 4.81 20.71
N PHE A 108 -9.23 5.27 20.51
CA PHE A 108 -8.95 6.56 19.90
C PHE A 108 -8.73 6.39 18.41
N THR A 109 -9.62 6.98 17.62
CA THR A 109 -9.57 6.98 16.15
C THR A 109 -9.56 8.42 15.61
N SER A 110 -9.39 9.40 16.50
CA SER A 110 -9.24 10.83 16.19
C SER A 110 -7.89 11.09 15.51
N SER A 111 -7.78 10.74 14.23
CA SER A 111 -6.65 11.12 13.39
C SER A 111 -7.05 12.33 12.54
N VAL A 112 -6.17 13.34 12.54
CA VAL A 112 -6.19 14.46 11.59
C VAL A 112 -4.98 14.42 10.65
N ALA A 113 -4.30 13.27 10.63
CA ALA A 113 -3.19 12.95 9.74
C ALA A 113 -3.34 11.50 9.26
N VAL A 114 -4.29 11.27 8.35
CA VAL A 114 -4.27 10.15 7.38
C VAL A 114 -4.72 10.64 6.00
N TYR A 115 -4.82 11.97 5.80
CA TYR A 115 -5.37 12.51 4.56
C TYR A 115 -4.37 13.50 3.96
N GLY A 116 -3.49 12.98 3.10
CA GLY A 116 -2.94 13.77 2.01
C GLY A 116 -4.05 14.25 1.08
N PHE A 117 -3.81 15.35 0.38
CA PHE A 117 -4.64 15.73 -0.75
C PHE A 117 -4.51 14.65 -1.83
N ALA A 118 -5.62 14.03 -2.21
CA ALA A 118 -5.69 13.18 -3.38
C ALA A 118 -5.79 14.07 -4.62
N GLU A 119 -4.82 13.98 -5.53
CA GLU A 119 -5.09 14.34 -6.92
C GLU A 119 -5.98 13.23 -7.52
N PRO A 120 -7.10 13.55 -8.19
CA PRO A 120 -7.89 12.53 -8.88
C PRO A 120 -7.07 11.90 -10.00
N GLY A 121 -6.86 10.58 -9.96
CA GLY A 121 -6.30 9.81 -11.08
C GLY A 121 -4.97 9.08 -10.84
N THR A 122 -4.45 9.01 -9.62
CA THR A 122 -3.22 8.24 -9.33
C THR A 122 -3.56 6.80 -8.95
N ASP A 123 -3.91 5.98 -9.94
CA ASP A 123 -4.02 4.54 -9.75
C ASP A 123 -2.61 3.92 -9.79
N GLU A 124 -2.10 3.52 -8.62
CA GLU A 124 -0.96 2.60 -8.55
C GLU A 124 -1.39 1.24 -9.14
N ALA A 125 -1.19 1.04 -10.45
CA ALA A 125 -1.48 -0.15 -11.27
C ALA A 125 -2.87 -0.83 -11.15
N GLY A 126 -3.73 -0.47 -10.19
CA GLY A 126 -5.07 -1.04 -9.99
C GLY A 126 -5.11 -2.54 -9.64
N ILE A 127 -3.97 -3.22 -9.46
CA ILE A 127 -3.90 -4.67 -9.25
C ILE A 127 -4.43 -5.01 -7.85
N ARG A 128 -5.49 -5.84 -7.80
CA ARG A 128 -6.16 -6.26 -6.56
C ARG A 128 -6.04 -7.74 -6.25
N GLU A 129 -5.56 -8.54 -7.19
CA GLU A 129 -5.30 -9.96 -7.00
C GLU A 129 -3.79 -10.14 -7.07
N ILE A 130 -3.17 -10.55 -5.97
CA ILE A 130 -1.72 -10.60 -5.83
C ILE A 130 -1.30 -11.96 -5.31
N ALA A 131 -0.36 -12.60 -6.00
CA ALA A 131 0.33 -13.78 -5.50
C ALA A 131 1.64 -13.37 -4.81
N VAL A 132 1.80 -13.78 -3.55
CA VAL A 132 3.04 -13.64 -2.78
C VAL A 132 3.80 -14.96 -2.87
N ILE A 133 4.93 -14.94 -3.57
CA ILE A 133 5.81 -16.11 -3.72
C ILE A 133 6.89 -16.05 -2.63
N THR A 134 7.01 -17.10 -1.83
CA THR A 134 7.96 -17.16 -0.71
C THR A 134 8.63 -18.53 -0.62
N THR A 135 9.68 -18.64 0.19
CA THR A 135 10.19 -19.95 0.60
C THR A 135 9.13 -20.72 1.41
N PRO A 136 9.24 -22.06 1.52
CA PRO A 136 8.32 -22.84 2.35
C PRO A 136 8.34 -22.45 3.83
N GLN A 137 9.51 -22.03 4.34
CA GLN A 137 9.70 -21.74 5.76
C GLN A 137 9.24 -20.33 6.14
N ASP A 138 9.24 -19.39 5.20
CA ASP A 138 8.86 -17.99 5.47
C ASP A 138 7.38 -17.69 5.21
N GLN A 139 6.69 -18.54 4.43
CA GLN A 139 5.30 -18.29 4.02
C GLN A 139 4.35 -17.98 5.18
N GLU A 140 4.46 -18.73 6.29
CA GLU A 140 3.62 -18.51 7.47
C GLU A 140 3.83 -17.10 8.07
N GLN A 141 5.04 -16.55 7.99
CA GLN A 141 5.34 -15.21 8.49
C GLN A 141 4.69 -14.13 7.63
N PHE A 142 4.71 -14.31 6.31
CA PHE A 142 4.01 -13.43 5.38
C PHE A 142 2.49 -13.48 5.61
N GLN A 143 1.91 -14.68 5.70
CA GLN A 143 0.47 -14.85 5.99
C GLN A 143 0.07 -14.22 7.32
N ARG A 144 0.88 -14.37 8.37
CA ARG A 144 0.62 -13.75 9.68
C ARG A 144 0.67 -12.23 9.62
N THR A 145 1.51 -11.66 8.76
CA THR A 145 1.72 -10.21 8.65
C THR A 145 0.71 -9.55 7.73
N LEU A 146 0.43 -10.16 6.57
CA LEU A 146 -0.37 -9.58 5.49
C LEU A 146 -1.80 -10.13 5.45
N GLY A 147 -2.10 -11.26 6.08
CA GLY A 147 -3.42 -11.88 6.06
C GLY A 147 -3.87 -12.29 4.66
N ASP A 148 -5.15 -12.17 4.36
CA ASP A 148 -5.71 -12.40 3.02
C ASP A 148 -5.80 -11.12 2.17
N GLY A 149 -5.34 -9.98 2.70
CA GLY A 149 -5.43 -8.67 2.05
C GLY A 149 -6.80 -7.99 2.16
N SER A 150 -7.82 -8.65 2.70
CA SER A 150 -9.19 -8.10 2.77
C SER A 150 -9.27 -6.81 3.59
N GLN A 151 -8.34 -6.58 4.52
CA GLN A 151 -8.22 -5.32 5.26
C GLN A 151 -7.88 -4.11 4.38
N TRP A 152 -7.31 -4.34 3.19
CA TRP A 152 -6.96 -3.32 2.20
C TRP A 152 -7.84 -3.40 0.94
N GLY A 153 -8.86 -4.27 0.92
CA GLY A 153 -9.75 -4.43 -0.24
C GLY A 153 -9.10 -5.15 -1.43
N ILE A 154 -8.05 -5.94 -1.18
CA ILE A 154 -7.36 -6.79 -2.17
C ILE A 154 -7.47 -8.26 -1.77
N SER A 155 -7.00 -9.15 -2.64
CA SER A 155 -6.89 -10.60 -2.41
C SER A 155 -5.43 -11.03 -2.50
N LEU A 156 -4.92 -11.66 -1.44
CA LEU A 156 -3.57 -12.22 -1.39
C LEU A 156 -3.62 -13.75 -1.45
N SER A 157 -3.00 -14.30 -2.48
CA SER A 157 -2.70 -15.72 -2.62
C SER A 157 -1.24 -15.98 -2.26
N TYR A 158 -0.95 -17.15 -1.68
CA TYR A 158 0.42 -17.50 -1.27
C TYR A 158 0.90 -18.71 -2.04
N ILE A 159 2.05 -18.58 -2.67
CA ILE A 159 2.65 -19.64 -3.49
C ILE A 159 4.03 -19.95 -2.93
N THR A 160 4.34 -21.24 -2.82
CA THR A 160 5.63 -21.69 -2.31
C THR A 160 6.61 -21.85 -3.46
N GLN A 161 7.78 -21.21 -3.36
CA GLN A 161 8.94 -21.50 -4.18
C GLN A 161 9.81 -22.54 -3.46
N PRO A 162 9.89 -23.81 -3.93
CA PRO A 162 10.60 -24.87 -3.21
C PRO A 162 12.11 -24.65 -3.13
N SER A 163 12.69 -24.01 -4.16
CA SER A 163 14.12 -23.72 -4.31
C SER A 163 14.28 -22.41 -5.10
N PRO A 164 15.28 -21.56 -4.81
CA PRO A 164 15.49 -20.29 -5.50
C PRO A 164 16.13 -20.49 -6.88
N ASP A 165 15.40 -21.11 -7.81
CA ASP A 165 15.94 -21.51 -9.12
C ASP A 165 15.92 -20.37 -10.15
N GLY A 166 15.91 -19.11 -9.71
CA GLY A 166 15.90 -17.91 -10.56
C GLY A 166 14.54 -17.21 -10.68
N LEU A 167 14.56 -15.95 -11.11
CA LEU A 167 13.41 -15.05 -11.10
C LEU A 167 12.33 -15.43 -12.11
N ALA A 168 12.69 -15.97 -13.28
CA ALA A 168 11.70 -16.38 -14.28
C ALA A 168 10.81 -17.55 -13.77
N GLN A 169 11.27 -18.29 -12.75
CA GLN A 169 10.48 -19.33 -12.08
C GLN A 169 9.16 -18.79 -11.49
N ALA A 170 9.10 -17.50 -11.14
CA ALA A 170 7.89 -16.87 -10.61
C ALA A 170 6.69 -17.05 -11.55
N PHE A 171 6.88 -16.88 -12.86
CA PHE A 171 5.80 -17.05 -13.85
C PHE A 171 5.36 -18.50 -14.00
N ILE A 172 6.26 -19.46 -13.79
CA ILE A 172 5.94 -20.89 -13.82
C ILE A 172 5.11 -21.27 -12.58
N LEU A 173 5.54 -20.80 -11.40
CA LEU A 173 4.86 -21.08 -10.13
C LEU A 173 3.48 -20.41 -10.05
N ALA A 174 3.33 -19.23 -10.66
CA ALA A 174 2.09 -18.45 -10.63
C ALA A 174 1.13 -18.76 -11.79
N GLU A 175 1.44 -19.68 -12.69
CA GLU A 175 0.62 -19.92 -13.89
C GLU A 175 -0.86 -20.20 -13.57
N GLU A 176 -1.13 -21.10 -12.62
CA GLU A 176 -2.51 -21.42 -12.21
C GLU A 176 -3.21 -20.21 -11.58
N PHE A 177 -2.48 -19.35 -10.88
CA PHE A 177 -3.02 -18.11 -10.32
C PHE A 177 -3.30 -17.07 -11.40
N LEU A 178 -2.46 -17.01 -12.44
CA LEU A 178 -2.60 -16.04 -13.53
C LEU A 178 -3.75 -16.39 -14.48
N GLU A 179 -4.08 -17.67 -14.67
CA GLU A 179 -5.17 -18.11 -15.56
C GLU A 179 -5.12 -17.51 -16.98
N GLY A 180 -3.90 -17.24 -17.49
CA GLY A 180 -3.67 -16.60 -18.79
C GLY A 180 -3.85 -15.08 -18.82
N ALA A 181 -4.07 -14.43 -17.68
CA ALA A 181 -4.09 -12.98 -17.55
C ALA A 181 -2.67 -12.37 -17.68
N PRO A 182 -2.56 -11.11 -18.15
CA PRO A 182 -1.33 -10.34 -18.01
C PRO A 182 -1.00 -10.10 -16.54
N SER A 183 0.26 -9.81 -16.23
CA SER A 183 0.73 -9.69 -14.86
C SER A 183 1.80 -8.62 -14.69
N ALA A 184 1.88 -8.09 -13.47
CA ALA A 184 3.04 -7.34 -13.01
C ALA A 184 3.81 -8.18 -11.98
N LEU A 185 5.11 -8.37 -12.22
CA LEU A 185 6.04 -8.96 -11.26
C LEU A 185 6.87 -7.84 -10.63
N VAL A 186 6.91 -7.78 -9.30
CA VAL A 186 7.78 -6.90 -8.53
C VAL A 186 8.64 -7.73 -7.58
N LEU A 187 9.93 -7.40 -7.50
CA LEU A 187 10.85 -8.02 -6.55
C LEU A 187 10.61 -7.43 -5.15
N GLY A 188 10.54 -8.30 -4.13
CA GLY A 188 10.14 -7.91 -2.77
C GLY A 188 11.13 -7.02 -2.02
N ASP A 189 12.33 -6.82 -2.55
CA ASP A 189 13.43 -6.01 -2.00
C ASP A 189 13.66 -4.68 -2.76
N ASN A 190 12.79 -4.38 -3.74
CA ASN A 190 12.89 -3.19 -4.57
C ASN A 190 11.97 -2.07 -4.07
N ILE A 191 12.53 -0.87 -3.90
CA ILE A 191 11.78 0.34 -3.50
C ILE A 191 11.80 1.33 -4.65
N PHE A 192 10.62 1.82 -5.02
CA PHE A 192 10.42 2.83 -6.06
C PHE A 192 9.78 4.08 -5.46
N TYR A 193 10.29 5.24 -5.82
CA TYR A 193 9.71 6.52 -5.44
C TYR A 193 9.92 7.54 -6.56
N GLY A 194 8.92 8.38 -6.83
CA GLY A 194 9.07 9.48 -7.77
C GLY A 194 7.74 10.03 -8.22
N HIS A 195 7.73 11.33 -8.55
CA HIS A 195 6.58 11.94 -9.18
C HIS A 195 6.37 11.34 -10.58
N GLY A 196 5.13 11.01 -10.92
CA GLY A 196 4.81 10.38 -12.20
C GLY A 196 4.87 8.84 -12.19
N LEU A 197 5.18 8.21 -11.06
CA LEU A 197 5.26 6.75 -10.97
C LEU A 197 3.89 6.09 -11.26
N PRO A 198 2.78 6.49 -10.63
CA PRO A 198 1.47 5.89 -10.91
C PRO A 198 1.10 5.95 -12.39
N GLU A 199 1.32 7.08 -13.07
CA GLU A 199 1.03 7.26 -14.49
C GLU A 199 1.92 6.39 -15.38
N MET A 200 3.17 6.17 -14.97
CA MET A 200 4.10 5.27 -15.65
C MET A 200 3.64 3.82 -15.52
N LEU A 201 3.21 3.40 -14.33
CA LEU A 201 2.67 2.06 -14.09
C LEU A 201 1.36 1.82 -14.84
N ALA A 202 0.43 2.79 -14.81
CA ALA A 202 -0.84 2.70 -15.53
C ALA A 202 -0.64 2.59 -17.05
N LYS A 203 0.37 3.26 -17.62
CA LYS A 203 0.72 3.12 -19.05
C LYS A 203 1.27 1.74 -19.40
N ALA A 204 2.04 1.13 -18.50
CA ALA A 204 2.54 -0.22 -18.69
C ALA A 204 1.41 -1.25 -18.60
N ASP A 205 0.52 -1.10 -17.61
CA ASP A 205 -0.65 -1.95 -17.38
C ASP A 205 -1.66 -1.90 -18.54
N ALA A 206 -1.84 -0.72 -19.16
CA ALA A 206 -2.74 -0.54 -20.29
C ALA A 206 -2.32 -1.27 -21.59
N LYS A 207 -1.12 -1.88 -21.65
CA LYS A 207 -0.65 -2.63 -22.82
C LYS A 207 -1.10 -4.10 -22.71
N PRO A 208 -2.05 -4.58 -23.55
CA PRO A 208 -2.60 -5.92 -23.42
C PRO A 208 -1.67 -7.04 -23.91
N ASN A 209 -0.65 -6.71 -24.71
CA ASN A 209 0.25 -7.67 -25.34
C ASN A 209 1.71 -7.22 -25.18
N GLY A 210 2.62 -8.19 -25.14
CA GLY A 210 4.04 -7.98 -24.99
C GLY A 210 4.45 -7.78 -23.53
N GLY A 211 5.54 -7.04 -23.34
CA GLY A 211 6.07 -6.72 -22.02
C GLY A 211 6.56 -5.28 -21.94
N THR A 212 6.54 -4.73 -20.73
CA THR A 212 7.18 -3.46 -20.39
C THR A 212 8.08 -3.65 -19.19
N VAL A 213 9.32 -3.19 -19.32
CA VAL A 213 10.29 -3.12 -18.22
C VAL A 213 10.79 -1.71 -18.03
N PHE A 214 11.31 -1.42 -16.85
CA PHE A 214 11.78 -0.09 -16.51
C PHE A 214 13.31 -0.07 -16.42
N GLY A 215 13.93 0.78 -17.22
CA GLY A 215 15.36 1.04 -17.20
C GLY A 215 15.68 2.23 -16.30
N TYR A 216 16.63 2.06 -15.38
CA TYR A 216 17.10 3.10 -14.48
C TYR A 216 18.61 3.27 -14.57
N GLN A 217 19.08 4.51 -14.53
CA GLN A 217 20.51 4.82 -14.63
C GLN A 217 21.20 4.53 -13.28
N VAL A 218 22.19 3.64 -13.29
CA VAL A 218 22.97 3.25 -12.10
C VAL A 218 24.46 3.55 -12.27
N SER A 219 25.20 3.57 -11.15
CA SER A 219 26.65 3.73 -11.13
C SER A 219 27.41 2.42 -11.29
N ASP A 220 26.78 1.30 -10.95
CA ASP A 220 27.33 -0.06 -10.85
C ASP A 220 26.49 -1.07 -11.68
N PRO A 221 26.36 -0.87 -13.00
CA PRO A 221 25.49 -1.65 -13.87
C PRO A 221 25.84 -3.15 -13.95
N GLU A 222 27.08 -3.55 -13.66
CA GLU A 222 27.55 -4.94 -13.67
C GLU A 222 26.80 -5.86 -12.69
N ARG A 223 26.08 -5.29 -11.71
CA ARG A 223 25.28 -6.04 -10.73
C ARG A 223 23.90 -6.44 -11.22
N TYR A 224 23.46 -5.91 -12.37
CA TYR A 224 22.08 -5.97 -12.83
C TYR A 224 21.98 -6.52 -14.26
N GLY A 225 20.75 -6.77 -14.71
CA GLY A 225 20.46 -6.91 -16.15
C GLY A 225 20.59 -5.54 -16.83
N VAL A 226 21.49 -5.41 -17.82
CA VAL A 226 21.80 -4.12 -18.46
C VAL A 226 21.22 -4.09 -19.87
N VAL A 227 20.56 -2.98 -20.20
CA VAL A 227 20.00 -2.74 -21.54
C VAL A 227 21.07 -2.18 -22.47
N ASP A 228 21.33 -2.83 -23.59
CA ASP A 228 22.06 -2.26 -24.73
C ASP A 228 21.08 -1.47 -25.60
N PHE A 229 21.49 -0.28 -26.05
CA PHE A 229 20.67 0.58 -26.91
C PHE A 229 21.34 0.77 -28.27
N ASP A 230 20.53 0.83 -29.33
CA ASP A 230 21.01 1.22 -30.65
C ASP A 230 21.23 2.74 -30.77
N ALA A 231 21.65 3.18 -31.96
CA ALA A 231 21.94 4.59 -32.22
C ALA A 231 20.68 5.49 -32.14
N GLU A 232 19.51 4.90 -32.37
CA GLU A 232 18.20 5.52 -32.31
C GLU A 232 17.63 5.52 -30.87
N GLY A 233 18.31 4.85 -29.93
CA GLY A 233 17.94 4.75 -28.53
C GLY A 233 16.93 3.65 -28.22
N GLN A 234 16.65 2.73 -29.14
CA GLN A 234 15.81 1.55 -28.92
C GLN A 234 16.61 0.44 -28.24
N ALA A 235 15.94 -0.35 -27.41
CA ALA A 235 16.58 -1.50 -26.76
C ALA A 235 16.94 -2.57 -27.80
N LYS A 236 18.19 -3.01 -27.78
CA LYS A 236 18.75 -3.96 -28.74
C LYS A 236 19.01 -5.33 -28.14
N SER A 237 19.47 -5.38 -26.90
CA SER A 237 19.66 -6.62 -26.14
C SER A 237 19.64 -6.34 -24.64
N ILE A 238 19.32 -7.34 -23.83
CA ILE A 238 19.43 -7.28 -22.36
C ILE A 238 20.41 -8.34 -21.89
N ILE A 239 21.41 -7.93 -21.10
CA ILE A 239 22.51 -8.81 -20.69
C ILE A 239 22.52 -8.93 -19.16
N GLU A 240 22.46 -10.15 -18.64
CA GLU A 240 22.58 -10.42 -17.20
C GLU A 240 24.00 -10.14 -16.73
N LYS A 241 24.16 -9.24 -15.75
CA LYS A 241 25.40 -8.99 -15.00
C LYS A 241 26.66 -8.98 -15.88
N PRO A 242 26.71 -8.11 -16.90
CA PRO A 242 27.82 -8.09 -17.85
C PRO A 242 29.13 -7.65 -17.18
N GLU A 243 30.24 -8.32 -17.48
CA GLU A 243 31.58 -7.88 -17.05
C GLU A 243 31.95 -6.51 -17.65
N VAL A 244 31.50 -6.25 -18.88
CA VAL A 244 31.65 -4.96 -19.58
C VAL A 244 30.26 -4.46 -19.97
N PRO A 245 29.62 -3.65 -19.13
CA PRO A 245 28.27 -3.13 -19.37
C PRO A 245 28.18 -2.30 -20.66
N PRO A 246 27.22 -2.57 -21.56
CA PRO A 246 27.05 -1.80 -22.79
C PRO A 246 26.47 -0.40 -22.54
N SER A 247 25.80 -0.22 -21.39
CA SER A 247 25.27 1.05 -20.93
C SER A 247 25.23 1.11 -19.39
N ASN A 248 24.82 2.26 -18.85
CA ASN A 248 24.58 2.43 -17.42
C ASN A 248 23.09 2.25 -17.04
N PHE A 249 22.28 1.66 -17.92
CA PHE A 249 20.85 1.44 -17.66
C PHE A 249 20.60 0.01 -17.23
N ALA A 250 20.32 -0.16 -15.94
CA ALA A 250 19.87 -1.41 -15.35
C ALA A 250 18.36 -1.57 -15.53
N VAL A 251 17.92 -2.79 -15.83
CA VAL A 251 16.54 -3.21 -15.71
C VAL A 251 16.21 -3.34 -14.23
N THR A 252 15.23 -2.57 -13.77
CA THR A 252 14.77 -2.61 -12.37
C THR A 252 14.00 -3.88 -12.05
N GLY A 253 13.72 -4.15 -10.77
CA GLY A 253 12.92 -5.29 -10.32
C GLY A 253 11.41 -5.16 -10.53
N LEU A 254 10.96 -4.54 -11.62
CA LEU A 254 9.54 -4.35 -11.95
C LEU A 254 9.27 -4.65 -13.43
N TYR A 255 8.36 -5.58 -13.68
CA TYR A 255 8.10 -6.14 -15.00
C TYR A 255 6.60 -6.27 -15.23
N PHE A 256 6.08 -5.73 -16.33
CA PHE A 256 4.71 -5.98 -16.80
C PHE A 256 4.78 -6.89 -18.00
N LEU A 257 4.24 -8.11 -17.92
CA LEU A 257 4.28 -9.07 -19.02
C LEU A 257 2.88 -9.61 -19.31
N ASP A 258 2.61 -9.90 -20.58
CA ASP A 258 1.35 -10.51 -21.01
C ASP A 258 1.18 -11.97 -20.54
N GLY A 259 0.00 -12.54 -20.81
CA GLY A 259 -0.35 -13.91 -20.42
C GLY A 259 0.52 -15.01 -21.06
N SER A 260 1.44 -14.67 -21.98
CA SER A 260 2.39 -15.64 -22.55
C SER A 260 3.64 -15.85 -21.70
N ALA A 261 3.83 -15.05 -20.64
CA ALA A 261 5.02 -15.10 -19.79
C ALA A 261 5.30 -16.49 -19.17
N PRO A 262 4.31 -17.25 -18.65
CA PRO A 262 4.56 -18.60 -18.12
C PRO A 262 5.11 -19.58 -19.16
N ASP A 263 4.55 -19.57 -20.38
CA ASP A 263 4.98 -20.44 -21.47
C ASP A 263 6.38 -20.10 -21.97
N ARG A 264 6.72 -18.82 -22.02
CA ARG A 264 8.08 -18.37 -22.34
C ARG A 264 9.05 -18.71 -21.22
N ALA A 265 8.66 -18.53 -19.96
CA ALA A 265 9.50 -18.83 -18.79
C ALA A 265 9.91 -20.31 -18.74
N ARG A 266 9.06 -21.24 -19.17
CA ARG A 266 9.39 -22.68 -19.29
C ARG A 266 10.48 -22.98 -20.32
N GLN A 267 10.63 -22.14 -21.32
CA GLN A 267 11.62 -22.31 -22.38
C GLN A 267 12.98 -21.72 -22.00
N VAL A 268 13.04 -20.97 -20.89
CA VAL A 268 14.30 -20.43 -20.37
C VAL A 268 15.17 -21.59 -19.88
N ALA A 269 16.37 -21.68 -20.46
CA ALA A 269 17.38 -22.61 -19.97
C ALA A 269 18.08 -22.04 -18.72
N PRO A 270 18.44 -22.88 -17.74
CA PRO A 270 19.25 -22.44 -16.60
C PRO A 270 20.57 -21.81 -17.05
N SER A 271 20.95 -20.71 -16.41
CA SER A 271 22.22 -20.02 -16.66
C SER A 271 23.42 -20.83 -16.16
N ALA A 272 24.63 -20.30 -16.35
CA ALA A 272 25.84 -20.88 -15.76
C ALA A 272 25.77 -20.98 -14.21
N ARG A 273 24.88 -20.21 -13.58
CA ARG A 273 24.61 -20.22 -12.13
C ARG A 273 23.53 -21.24 -11.74
N GLY A 274 22.88 -21.89 -12.72
CA GLY A 274 21.76 -22.80 -12.50
C GLY A 274 20.42 -22.10 -12.29
N GLU A 275 20.33 -20.80 -12.58
CA GLU A 275 19.13 -19.98 -12.37
C GLU A 275 18.38 -19.73 -13.69
N LEU A 276 17.06 -19.73 -13.64
CA LEU A 276 16.14 -19.27 -14.69
C LEU A 276 16.12 -17.73 -14.67
N GLU A 277 17.04 -17.13 -15.41
CA GLU A 277 17.25 -15.69 -15.41
C GLU A 277 16.07 -14.95 -16.05
N ILE A 278 15.60 -13.89 -15.39
CA ILE A 278 14.55 -13.03 -15.94
C ILE A 278 15.02 -12.33 -17.23
N THR A 279 16.30 -11.99 -17.33
CA THR A 279 16.89 -11.37 -18.51
C THR A 279 16.80 -12.26 -19.75
N SER A 280 16.93 -13.58 -19.61
CA SER A 280 16.68 -14.54 -20.71
C SER A 280 15.22 -14.50 -21.18
N LEU A 281 14.26 -14.41 -20.25
CA LEU A 281 12.84 -14.26 -20.58
C LEU A 281 12.58 -12.93 -21.31
N LEU A 282 13.13 -11.83 -20.79
CA LEU A 282 12.98 -10.50 -21.40
C LEU A 282 13.61 -10.44 -22.80
N GLU A 283 14.76 -11.08 -22.99
CA GLU A 283 15.43 -11.16 -24.29
C GLU A 283 14.55 -11.90 -25.33
N MET A 284 13.79 -12.92 -24.94
CA MET A 284 12.81 -13.56 -25.82
C MET A 284 11.71 -12.58 -26.27
N TYR A 285 11.16 -11.78 -25.35
CA TYR A 285 10.20 -10.72 -25.71
C TYR A 285 10.84 -9.68 -26.63
N LEU A 286 12.10 -9.30 -26.37
CA LEU A 286 12.80 -8.28 -27.14
C LEU A 286 13.09 -8.72 -28.58
N GLN A 287 13.55 -9.96 -28.77
CA GLN A 287 13.84 -10.54 -30.09
C GLN A 287 12.60 -10.66 -30.98
N GLU A 288 11.42 -10.80 -30.37
CA GLU A 288 10.13 -10.79 -31.07
C GLU A 288 9.55 -9.39 -31.30
N GLY A 289 10.25 -8.33 -30.86
CA GLY A 289 9.76 -6.95 -30.93
C GLY A 289 8.58 -6.69 -29.99
N ALA A 290 8.39 -7.54 -28.98
CA ALA A 290 7.29 -7.50 -28.03
C ALA A 290 7.67 -6.85 -26.68
N LEU A 291 8.91 -6.39 -26.50
CA LEU A 291 9.36 -5.72 -25.27
C LEU A 291 9.48 -4.20 -25.46
N SER A 292 8.86 -3.45 -24.55
CA SER A 292 9.09 -2.01 -24.36
C SER A 292 10.02 -1.77 -23.17
N VAL A 293 10.97 -0.84 -23.31
CA VAL A 293 11.81 -0.37 -22.20
C VAL A 293 11.46 1.08 -21.87
N GLU A 294 10.77 1.30 -20.76
CA GLU A 294 10.44 2.64 -20.25
C GLU A 294 11.60 3.16 -19.41
N ARG A 295 12.09 4.38 -19.68
CA ARG A 295 13.22 4.95 -18.96
C ARG A 295 12.74 5.76 -17.76
N MET A 296 13.12 5.33 -16.56
CA MET A 296 12.93 6.11 -15.34
C MET A 296 13.95 7.24 -15.30
N GLY A 297 13.47 8.48 -15.42
CA GLY A 297 14.30 9.67 -15.38
C GLY A 297 14.88 9.97 -13.99
N ARG A 298 15.79 10.94 -13.91
CA ARG A 298 16.48 11.37 -12.68
C ARG A 298 15.59 11.83 -11.51
N GLY A 299 14.30 12.02 -11.74
CA GLY A 299 13.32 12.40 -10.72
C GLY A 299 12.78 11.21 -9.93
N PHE A 300 13.05 9.98 -10.39
CA PHE A 300 12.77 8.76 -9.68
C PHE A 300 13.95 8.38 -8.80
N ALA A 301 13.65 7.66 -7.72
CA ALA A 301 14.59 6.90 -6.94
C ALA A 301 14.19 5.44 -7.02
N TRP A 302 15.14 4.61 -7.43
CA TRP A 302 15.07 3.16 -7.34
C TRP A 302 16.16 2.70 -6.38
N LEU A 303 15.76 1.92 -5.37
CA LEU A 303 16.65 1.44 -4.32
C LEU A 303 16.49 -0.08 -4.20
N ASP A 304 17.56 -0.79 -4.48
CA ASP A 304 17.70 -2.23 -4.28
C ASP A 304 18.35 -2.48 -2.91
N THR A 305 17.63 -3.20 -2.04
CA THR A 305 18.02 -3.41 -0.64
C THR A 305 18.88 -4.66 -0.41
N GLY A 306 19.52 -5.19 -1.45
CA GLY A 306 20.35 -6.41 -1.38
C GLY A 306 21.65 -6.34 -0.55
N THR A 307 22.04 -5.19 0.00
CA THR A 307 23.23 -5.06 0.88
C THR A 307 22.90 -4.32 2.17
N HIS A 308 23.70 -4.52 3.22
CA HIS A 308 23.53 -3.77 4.49
C HIS A 308 23.62 -2.25 4.29
N GLU A 309 24.52 -1.79 3.41
CA GLU A 309 24.68 -0.37 3.10
C GLU A 309 23.47 0.17 2.34
N SER A 310 23.04 -0.51 1.26
CA SER A 310 21.89 -0.07 0.48
C SER A 310 20.57 -0.09 1.26
N LEU A 311 20.42 -1.01 2.22
CA LEU A 311 19.28 -1.02 3.14
C LEU A 311 19.28 0.19 4.09
N LEU A 312 20.44 0.60 4.61
CA LEU A 312 20.58 1.79 5.45
C LEU A 312 20.31 3.08 4.67
N ASP A 313 20.77 3.14 3.42
CA ASP A 313 20.50 4.24 2.52
C ASP A 313 19.01 4.36 2.22
N ALA A 314 18.35 3.24 1.92
CA ALA A 314 16.90 3.21 1.69
C ALA A 314 16.11 3.68 2.92
N GLY A 315 16.46 3.19 4.12
CA GLY A 315 15.84 3.66 5.35
C GLY A 315 16.07 5.15 5.62
N THR A 316 17.26 5.66 5.30
CA THR A 316 17.59 7.08 5.44
C THR A 316 16.82 7.95 4.44
N PHE A 317 16.66 7.48 3.21
CA PHE A 317 15.90 8.13 2.15
C PHE A 317 14.43 8.27 2.55
N VAL A 318 13.76 7.16 2.88
CA VAL A 318 12.34 7.15 3.31
C VAL A 318 12.14 8.06 4.52
N ARG A 319 12.97 7.91 5.57
CA ARG A 319 12.90 8.78 6.76
C ARG A 319 13.01 10.26 6.42
N THR A 320 13.88 10.61 5.47
CA THR A 320 14.10 12.02 5.09
C THR A 320 12.89 12.57 4.36
N LEU A 321 12.30 11.80 3.44
CA LEU A 321 11.08 12.18 2.72
C LEU A 321 9.91 12.37 3.68
N GLU A 322 9.60 11.37 4.51
CA GLU A 322 8.44 11.41 5.40
C GLU A 322 8.53 12.57 6.40
N LYS A 323 9.73 12.80 6.98
CA LYS A 323 9.94 13.92 7.91
C LYS A 323 9.77 15.29 7.27
N ARG A 324 10.04 15.41 5.96
CA ARG A 324 9.98 16.70 5.25
C ARG A 324 8.61 16.97 4.66
N GLN A 325 7.91 15.93 4.22
CA GLN A 325 6.59 16.05 3.57
C GLN A 325 5.44 15.89 4.57
N GLY A 326 5.65 15.21 5.71
CA GLY A 326 4.59 14.90 6.66
C GLY A 326 3.60 13.84 6.13
N GLN A 327 3.99 13.10 5.10
CA GLN A 327 3.24 12.01 4.47
C GLN A 327 4.06 10.74 4.54
N GLN A 328 3.39 9.58 4.64
CA GLN A 328 4.06 8.30 4.70
C GLN A 328 4.38 7.80 3.29
N ALA A 329 5.49 7.09 3.11
CA ALA A 329 5.80 6.40 1.86
C ALA A 329 5.34 4.94 1.96
N GLY A 330 4.60 4.45 0.96
CA GLY A 330 4.16 3.04 0.91
C GLY A 330 3.15 2.64 1.99
N CYS A 331 2.32 3.57 2.45
CA CYS A 331 1.27 3.30 3.44
C CYS A 331 0.07 2.58 2.78
N LEU A 332 -0.04 1.26 2.99
CA LEU A 332 -1.06 0.42 2.35
C LEU A 332 -2.49 0.86 2.71
N GLU A 333 -2.74 1.25 3.97
CA GLU A 333 -4.05 1.75 4.39
C GLU A 333 -4.45 3.06 3.71
N GLU A 334 -3.49 3.98 3.52
CA GLU A 334 -3.72 5.24 2.81
C GLU A 334 -4.03 4.96 1.33
N ILE A 335 -3.20 4.14 0.67
CA ILE A 335 -3.39 3.76 -0.73
C ILE A 335 -4.77 3.11 -0.93
N ALA A 336 -5.11 2.09 -0.14
CA ALA A 336 -6.40 1.40 -0.21
C ALA A 336 -7.58 2.36 0.01
N TYR A 337 -7.46 3.26 0.98
CA TYR A 337 -8.51 4.25 1.26
C TYR A 337 -8.72 5.22 0.09
N LEU A 338 -7.64 5.68 -0.56
CA LEU A 338 -7.69 6.57 -1.71
C LEU A 338 -8.30 5.88 -2.93
N GLN A 339 -7.93 4.62 -3.19
CA GLN A 339 -8.49 3.84 -4.31
C GLN A 339 -9.99 3.50 -4.12
N CYS A 340 -10.45 3.30 -2.88
CA CYS A 340 -11.89 3.13 -2.60
C CYS A 340 -12.71 4.42 -2.74
N ARG A 341 -12.06 5.57 -2.94
CA ARG A 341 -12.70 6.90 -3.07
C ARG A 341 -12.67 7.47 -4.49
N ALA A 342 -12.14 6.76 -5.46
CA ALA A 342 -12.32 7.14 -6.86
C ALA A 342 -13.83 7.14 -7.20
N PRO A 343 -14.39 8.26 -7.70
CA PRO A 343 -15.83 8.45 -7.89
C PRO A 343 -16.48 7.51 -8.89
#